data_AF-I4VWT4-F1
#
_entry.id   AF-I4VWT4-F1
#
_cell.length_a   1.000
_cell.length_b   1.000
_cell.length_c   1.000
_cell.angle_alpha   90.00
_cell.angle_beta   90.00
_cell.angle_gamma   90.00
#
_symmetry.space_group_name_H-M   'P 1'
#
loop_
_entity.id
_entity.type
_entity.pdbx_description
1 polymer ?
#
loop_
_entity_poly.entity_id
_entity_poly.type
_entity_poly.pdbx_seq_one_letter_code
_entity_poly.pdbx_strand_id
1 'polypeptide(L)' 'MSKGDKSSYTDKQKRQASHIEKSEKKEGKSEKTAERIAWATVNKQDGGGKKS' A
#
# COMPACT_ATOMS: atom_id res chain seq x y z
N MET A 1 -2.15 13.70 7.69
CA MET A 1 -1.10 13.12 6.83
C MET A 1 -1.29 13.67 5.44
N SER A 2 -0.27 14.31 4.86
CA SER A 2 -0.27 14.72 3.46
C SER A 2 -0.57 13.46 2.64
N LYS A 3 -1.78 13.35 2.10
CA LYS A 3 -2.13 12.28 1.17
C LYS A 3 -1.25 12.49 -0.05
N GLY A 4 -0.08 11.85 -0.06
CA GLY A 4 0.67 11.67 -1.30
C GLY A 4 -0.31 11.07 -2.29
N ASP A 5 -0.54 11.78 -3.39
CA ASP A 5 -1.49 11.36 -4.40
C ASP A 5 -1.08 9.95 -4.84
N LYS A 6 -2.00 8.98 -4.75
CA LYS A 6 -1.67 7.58 -5.04
C LYS A 6 -1.20 7.39 -6.49
N SER A 7 -1.42 8.40 -7.34
CA SER A 7 -0.86 8.53 -8.69
C SER A 7 0.67 8.53 -8.70
N SER A 8 1.33 9.05 -7.66
CA SER A 8 2.79 9.12 -7.53
C SER A 8 3.47 7.78 -7.18
N TYR A 9 2.70 6.74 -6.87
CA TYR A 9 3.27 5.42 -6.62
C TYR A 9 3.69 4.74 -7.92
N THR A 10 4.88 4.17 -7.90
CA THR A 10 5.40 3.33 -8.98
C THR A 10 4.54 2.08 -9.16
N ASP A 11 4.58 1.49 -10.35
CA ASP A 11 3.84 0.25 -10.62
C ASP A 11 4.29 -0.91 -9.73
N LYS A 12 5.56 -0.90 -9.30
CA LYS A 12 6.10 -1.86 -8.34
C LYS A 12 5.39 -1.74 -6.99
N GLN A 13 5.22 -0.52 -6.49
CA GLN A 13 4.53 -0.24 -5.23
C GLN A 13 3.06 -0.65 -5.29
N LYS A 14 2.37 -0.34 -6.41
CA LYS A 14 0.98 -0.76 -6.64
C LYS A 14 0.86 -2.30 -6.60
N ARG A 15 1.77 -3.01 -7.27
CA ARG A 15 1.79 -4.50 -7.27
C ARG A 15 2.03 -5.07 -5.87
N GLN A 16 2.97 -4.52 -5.11
CA GLN A 16 3.23 -4.94 -3.73
C GLN A 16 2.03 -4.68 -2.83
N ALA A 17 1.41 -3.50 -2.91
CA ALA A 17 0.23 -3.16 -2.14
C ALA A 17 -0.92 -4.14 -2.45
N SER A 18 -1.20 -4.41 -3.73
CA SER A 18 -2.24 -5.38 -4.11
C SER A 18 -1.96 -6.79 -3.61
N HIS A 19 -0.70 -7.23 -3.55
CA HIS A 19 -0.35 -8.56 -3.02
C HIS A 19 -0.61 -8.66 -1.51
N ILE A 20 -0.19 -7.63 -0.77
CA ILE A 20 -0.41 -7.54 0.69
C ILE A 20 -1.91 -7.45 0.99
N GLU A 21 -2.65 -6.61 0.26
CA GLU A 21 -4.09 -6.46 0.43
C GLU A 21 -4.82 -7.80 0.22
N LYS A 22 -4.45 -8.56 -0.82
CA LYS A 22 -5.02 -9.90 -1.05
C LYS A 22 -4.69 -10.86 0.10
N SER A 23 -3.49 -10.80 0.66
CA SER A 23 -3.12 -11.61 1.83
C SER A 23 -3.96 -11.25 3.04
N GLU A 24 -4.09 -9.96 3.37
CA GLU A 24 -4.87 -9.48 4.52
C GLU A 24 -6.38 -9.78 4.35
N LYS A 25 -6.91 -9.71 3.12
CA LYS A 25 -8.28 -10.15 2.82
C LYS A 25 -8.47 -11.65 3.07
N LYS A 26 -7.47 -12.48 2.73
CA LYS A 26 -7.50 -13.93 3.02
C LYS A 26 -7.43 -14.22 4.52
N GLU A 27 -6.73 -13.40 5.28
CA GLU A 27 -6.71 -13.42 6.76
C GLU A 27 -8.02 -12.91 7.40
N GLY A 28 -9.04 -12.61 6.59
CA GLY A 28 -10.36 -12.19 7.05
C GLY A 28 -10.48 -10.69 7.35
N LYS A 29 -9.50 -9.86 6.99
CA LYS A 29 -9.63 -8.41 7.16
C LYS A 29 -10.54 -7.81 6.12
N SER A 30 -11.32 -6.82 6.55
CA SER A 30 -12.16 -6.03 5.64
C SER A 30 -11.30 -5.32 4.60
N GLU A 31 -11.85 -5.13 3.40
CA GLU A 31 -11.16 -4.51 2.26
C GLU A 31 -10.47 -3.18 2.63
N LYS A 32 -11.19 -2.29 3.30
CA LYS A 32 -10.66 -0.99 3.77
C LYS A 32 -9.48 -1.13 4.74
N THR A 33 -9.47 -2.20 5.53
CA THR A 33 -8.39 -2.49 6.49
C THR A 33 -7.19 -3.09 5.78
N ALA A 34 -7.43 -4.06 4.91
CA ALA A 34 -6.41 -4.68 4.07
C ALA A 34 -5.70 -3.65 3.19
N GLU A 35 -6.45 -2.76 2.53
CA GLU A 35 -5.89 -1.69 1.70
C GLU A 35 -5.03 -0.74 2.54
N ARG A 36 -5.50 -0.35 3.74
CA ARG A 36 -4.72 0.52 4.64
C ARG A 36 -3.41 -0.14 5.06
N ILE A 37 -3.44 -1.42 5.42
CA ILE A 37 -2.24 -2.17 5.83
C ILE A 37 -1.28 -2.29 4.65
N ALA A 38 -1.78 -2.64 3.47
CA ALA A 38 -0.99 -2.72 2.25
C ALA A 38 -0.21 -1.45 1.96
N TRP A 39 -0.88 -0.29 1.91
CA TRP A 39 -0.21 0.98 1.64
C TRP A 39 0.70 1.41 2.79
N ALA A 40 0.35 1.13 4.04
CA ALA A 40 1.23 1.41 5.17
C ALA A 40 2.53 0.60 5.11
N THR A 41 2.45 -0.68 4.73
CA THR A 41 3.62 -1.56 4.58
C THR A 41 4.51 -1.10 3.43
N VAL A 42 3.94 -0.80 2.27
CA VAL A 42 4.70 -0.28 1.12
C VAL A 42 5.35 1.06 1.45
N ASN A 43 4.63 1.98 2.10
CA ASN A 43 5.19 3.25 2.54
C ASN A 43 6.33 3.07 3.54
N LYS A 44 6.25 2.11 4.46
CA LYS A 44 7.33 1.81 5.41
C LYS A 44 8.57 1.24 4.72
N GLN A 45 8.40 0.41 3.70
CA GLN A 45 9.52 -0.20 2.96
C GLN A 45 10.28 0.82 2.09
N ASP A 46 9.55 1.74 1.44
CA ASP A 46 10.14 2.71 0.51
C ASP A 46 10.40 4.09 1.12
N GLY A 47 10.08 4.31 2.40
CA GLY A 47 10.29 5.58 3.10
C GLY A 47 9.21 6.65 2.82
N GLY A 48 8.01 6.28 2.40
CA GLY A 48 6.89 7.20 2.23
C GLY A 48 6.82 7.89 0.87
N GLY A 49 7.35 7.24 -0.16
CA GLY A 49 7.39 7.78 -1.51
C GLY A 49 8.76 8.37 -1.79
N LYS A 50 9.64 7.59 -2.42
CA LYS A 50 10.80 8.15 -3.12
C LYS A 50 10.27 9.08 -4.21
N LYS A 51 10.11 10.36 -3.88
CA LYS A 51 10.19 11.44 -4.86
C LYS A 51 11.62 11.42 -5.38
N SER A 52 11.78 11.07 -6.64
CA SER A 52 12.83 11.62 -7.49
C SER A 52 12.11 12.16 -8.72
#